data_AF-A0A1M6G3F2-F1
#
_entry.id   AF-A0A1M6G3F2-F1
#
_cell.length_a   1.000
_cell.length_b   1.000
_cell.length_c   1.000
_cell.angle_alpha   90.00
_cell.angle_beta   90.00
_cell.angle_gamma   90.00
#
_symmetry.space_group_name_H-M   'P 1'
#
loop_
_entity.id
_entity.type
_entity.pdbx_description
1 polymer ?
#
loop_
_entity_poly.entity_id
_entity_poly.type
_entity_poly.pdbx_seq_one_letter_code
_entity_poly.pdbx_strand_id
1 'polypeptide(L)' 'MATVIIDTQTDEAKKMLEFLKTARYARVVEEKIPNEETLAAINEVEEGKVKSYSSAKELMSELKKKADVQNKNNQQV' A
#
# COMPACT_ATOMS: atom_id res chain seq x y z
N MET A 1 -27.49 14.70 9.44
CA MET A 1 -26.26 14.72 8.61
C MET A 1 -26.29 13.46 7.76
N ALA A 2 -26.27 13.59 6.44
CA ALA A 2 -26.27 12.44 5.53
C ALA A 2 -24.88 12.37 4.88
N THR A 3 -24.27 11.20 4.93
CA THR A 3 -22.97 10.93 4.30
C THR A 3 -23.21 10.05 3.09
N VAL A 4 -22.71 10.47 1.92
CA VAL A 4 -22.79 9.69 0.68
C VAL A 4 -21.38 9.21 0.35
N ILE A 5 -21.24 7.89 0.19
CA ILE A 5 -19.98 7.28 -0.26
C ILE A 5 -20.04 7.16 -1.78
N ILE A 6 -19.07 7.74 -2.46
CA ILE A 6 -18.97 7.76 -3.92
C ILE A 6 -17.73 6.97 -4.31
N ASP A 7 -17.91 5.89 -5.06
CA ASP A 7 -16.78 5.17 -5.67
C ASP A 7 -16.29 5.95 -6.90
N THR A 8 -15.07 6.48 -6.82
CA THR A 8 -14.47 7.32 -7.87
C THR A 8 -13.80 6.54 -9.00
N GLN A 9 -14.01 5.22 -9.09
CA GLN A 9 -13.43 4.41 -10.17
C GLN A 9 -13.98 4.77 -11.56
N THR A 10 -15.23 5.25 -11.65
CA THR A 10 -15.86 5.63 -12.92
C THR A 10 -15.69 7.12 -13.24
N ASP A 11 -15.74 7.46 -14.52
CA ASP A 11 -15.60 8.85 -14.97
C ASP A 11 -16.83 9.70 -14.61
N GLU A 12 -18.02 9.09 -14.55
CA GLU A 12 -19.24 9.72 -14.06
C GLU A 12 -19.10 10.13 -12.58
N ALA A 13 -18.51 9.26 -11.75
CA ALA A 13 -18.30 9.54 -10.34
C ALA A 13 -17.29 10.68 -10.11
N LYS A 14 -16.23 10.75 -10.94
CA LYS A 14 -15.27 11.86 -10.90
C LYS A 14 -15.93 13.20 -11.26
N LYS A 15 -16.77 13.24 -12.30
CA LYS A 15 -17.53 14.44 -12.68
C LYS A 15 -18.49 14.88 -11.58
N MET A 16 -19.16 13.92 -10.93
CA MET A 16 -20.02 14.21 -9.78
C MET A 16 -19.24 14.76 -8.59
N LEU A 17 -18.05 14.21 -8.31
CA LEU A 17 -17.16 14.73 -7.27
C LEU A 17 -16.73 16.18 -7.55
N GLU A 18 -16.32 16.48 -8.78
CA GLU A 18 -15.97 17.84 -9.19
C GLU A 18 -17.14 18.81 -9.03
N PHE A 19 -18.35 18.39 -9.41
CA PHE A 19 -19.55 19.19 -9.19
C PHE A 19 -19.78 19.46 -7.69
N LEU A 20 -19.68 18.43 -6.84
CA LEU A 20 -19.89 18.55 -5.40
C LEU A 20 -18.84 19.44 -4.72
N LYS A 21 -17.60 19.49 -5.23
CA LYS A 21 -16.56 20.42 -4.77
C LYS A 21 -16.93 21.89 -4.98
N THR A 22 -17.79 22.21 -5.95
CA THR A 22 -18.26 23.59 -6.20
C THR A 22 -19.44 24.00 -5.32
N ALA A 23 -20.12 23.05 -4.69
CA ALA A 23 -21.33 23.30 -3.91
C ALA A 23 -20.99 23.81 -2.50
N ARG A 24 -21.52 24.98 -2.12
CA ARG A 24 -21.27 25.61 -0.79
C ARG A 24 -21.85 24.85 0.40
N TYR A 25 -22.76 23.90 0.17
CA TYR A 25 -23.42 23.12 1.20
C TYR A 25 -22.81 21.73 1.39
N ALA A 26 -21.86 21.32 0.54
CA ALA A 26 -21.25 20.01 0.59
C ALA A 26 -19.80 20.12 1.10
N ARG A 27 -19.42 19.25 2.04
CA ARG A 27 -18.04 19.09 2.48
C ARG A 27 -17.52 17.77 1.92
N VAL A 28 -16.63 17.85 0.95
CA VAL A 28 -15.96 16.67 0.37
C VAL A 28 -14.80 16.30 1.27
N VAL A 29 -14.79 15.06 1.78
CA VAL A 29 -13.69 14.49 2.55
C VAL A 29 -13.14 13.33 1.72
N GLU A 30 -11.92 13.49 1.21
CA GLU A 30 -11.23 12.42 0.47
C GLU A 30 -10.58 11.47 1.49
N GLU A 31 -11.33 10.46 1.93
CA GLU A 31 -10.76 9.36 2.69
C GLU A 31 -10.11 8.37 1.73
N LYS A 32 -8.78 8.31 1.76
CA LYS A 32 -8.04 7.24 1.11
C LYS A 32 -8.16 5.99 1.95
N ILE A 33 -9.13 5.14 1.64
CA ILE A 33 -9.22 3.80 2.21
C ILE A 33 -8.13 2.96 1.52
N PRO A 34 -7.07 2.52 2.23
CA PRO A 34 -6.06 1.67 1.62
C PRO A 34 -6.69 0.32 1.25
N ASN A 35 -6.31 -0.24 0.11
CA ASN A 35 -6.74 -1.59 -0.24
C ASN A 35 -6.12 -2.62 0.73
N GLU A 36 -6.64 -3.85 0.72
CA GLU A 36 -6.21 -4.91 1.66
C GLU A 36 -4.70 -5.18 1.59
N GLU A 37 -4.11 -5.14 0.40
CA GLU A 37 -2.66 -5.30 0.19
C GLU A 37 -1.85 -4.18 0.87
N THR A 38 -2.29 -2.93 0.72
CA THR A 38 -1.63 -1.77 1.36
C THR A 38 -1.78 -1.83 2.88
N LEU A 39 -2.94 -2.25 3.39
CA LEU A 39 -3.16 -2.47 4.83
C LEU A 39 -2.23 -3.56 5.36
N ALA A 40 -2.08 -4.68 4.65
CA ALA A 40 -1.19 -5.75 5.03
C ALA A 40 0.28 -5.27 5.09
N ALA A 41 0.73 -4.53 4.06
CA ALA A 41 2.07 -3.97 4.01
C ALA A 41 2.34 -3.00 5.18
N ILE A 42 1.37 -2.16 5.54
CA ILE A 42 1.47 -1.26 6.70
C ILE A 42 1.62 -2.08 8.00
N ASN A 43 0.76 -3.08 8.18
CA ASN A 43 0.79 -3.93 9.38
C ASN A 43 2.12 -4.69 9.50
N GLU A 44 2.69 -5.21 8.40
CA GLU A 44 4.00 -5.87 8.43
C GLU A 44 5.13 -4.95 8.89
N VAL A 45 5.04 -3.65 8.57
CA VAL A 45 6.00 -2.64 9.04
C VAL A 45 5.82 -2.40 10.53
N GLU A 46 4.57 -2.19 10.98
CA GLU A 46 4.24 -1.91 12.39
C GLU A 46 4.59 -3.08 13.32
N GLU A 47 4.35 -4.32 12.86
CA GLU A 47 4.68 -5.54 13.59
C GLU A 47 6.18 -5.88 13.56
N GLY A 48 7.01 -5.07 12.87
CA GLY A 48 8.45 -5.28 12.77
C GLY A 48 8.85 -6.52 11.97
N LYS A 49 7.97 -7.02 11.10
CA LYS A 49 8.25 -8.15 10.20
C LYS A 49 9.19 -7.75 9.05
N VAL A 50 9.27 -6.45 8.76
CA VAL A 50 10.20 -5.89 7.77
C VAL A 50 11.54 -5.52 8.40
N LYS A 51 12.62 -5.60 7.61
CA LYS A 51 13.96 -5.15 8.01
C LYS A 51 14.32 -3.88 7.25
N SER A 52 14.73 -2.83 7.98
CA SER A 52 15.30 -1.63 7.39
C SER A 52 16.76 -1.87 7.02
N TYR A 53 17.17 -1.45 5.83
CA TYR A 53 18.58 -1.44 5.40
C TYR A 53 18.99 -0.02 5.04
N SER A 54 20.22 0.35 5.33
CA SER A 54 20.74 1.71 5.13
C SER A 54 20.99 2.05 3.66
N SER A 55 21.13 1.03 2.81
CA SER A 55 21.37 1.21 1.38
C SER A 55 20.91 0.01 0.56
N ALA A 56 20.65 0.24 -0.74
CA ALA A 56 20.33 -0.83 -1.67
C ALA A 56 21.45 -1.88 -1.77
N LYS A 57 22.72 -1.47 -1.62
CA LYS A 57 23.86 -2.39 -1.65
C LYS A 57 23.82 -3.39 -0.48
N GLU A 58 23.45 -2.93 0.70
CA GLU A 58 23.30 -3.74 1.90
C GLU A 58 22.15 -4.75 1.73
N LEU A 59 20.97 -4.27 1.31
CA LEU A 59 19.81 -5.11 1.00
C LEU A 59 20.18 -6.23 0.01
N MET A 60 20.85 -5.87 -1.10
CA MET A 60 21.24 -6.83 -2.13
C MET A 60 22.26 -7.85 -1.63
N SER A 61 23.17 -7.45 -0.72
CA SER A 61 24.11 -8.37 -0.10
C SER A 61 23.40 -9.41 0.76
N GLU A 62 22.43 -8.99 1.58
CA GLU A 62 21.65 -9.89 2.44
C GLU A 62 20.74 -10.83 1.64
N LEU A 63 20.11 -10.33 0.57
CA LEU A 63 19.32 -11.17 -0.34
C LEU A 63 20.18 -12.23 -1.02
N LYS A 64 21.37 -11.85 -1.50
CA LYS A 64 22.32 -12.80 -2.11
C LYS A 64 22.79 -13.87 -1.11
N LYS A 65 23.11 -13.49 0.13
CA LYS A 65 23.48 -14.46 1.18
C LYS A 65 22.36 -15.47 1.43
N LYS A 66 21.11 -15.01 1.56
CA LYS A 66 19.97 -15.91 1.78
C LYS A 66 19.70 -16.84 0.59
N ALA A 67 19.84 -16.34 -0.63
CA ALA A 67 19.70 -17.15 -1.84
C ALA A 67 20.80 -18.22 -1.97
N ASP A 68 22.05 -17.88 -1.63
CA ASP A 68 23.19 -18.81 -1.70
C ASP A 68 23.09 -19.93 -0.65
N VAL A 69 22.51 -19.65 0.54
CA VAL A 69 22.25 -20.67 1.57
C VAL A 69 21.17 -21.67 1.14
N GLN A 70 20.14 -21.24 0.42
CA GLN A 70 19.10 -22.15 -0.10
C GLN A 70 19.65 -23.10 -1.17
N ASN A 71 20.62 -22.66 -1.98
CA ASN A 71 21.21 -23.50 -3.03
C ASN A 71 22.09 -24.64 -2.46
N LYS A 72 22.71 -24.43 -1.30
CA LYS A 72 23.56 -25.47 -0.64
C LYS A 72 22.75 -26.51 0.13
N ASN A 73 21.60 -26.14 0.70
CA ASN A 73 20.73 -27.07 1.42
C ASN A 73 19.97 -28.04 0.50
N ASN A 74 19.82 -27.71 -0.79
CA ASN A 74 19.19 -28.58 -1.78
C ASN A 74 20.18 -29.54 -2.48
N GLN A 75 21.45 -29.60 -2.05
CA GLN A 75 22.47 -30.49 -2.61
C GLN A 75 22.91 -31.61 -1.66
N GLN A 76 22.21 -31.82 -0.53
CA GLN A 76 22.48 -32.89 0.44
C GLN A 76 21.34 -33.93 0.55
N VAL A 77 20.56 -34.13 -0.52
CA VAL A 77 19.61 -35.25 -0.62
C VAL A 77 19.96 -36.12 -1.82
#